data_AF-A0A7S4W1N6-F1
#
_entry.id   AF-A0A7S4W1N6-F1
#
_cell.length_a   1.000
_cell.length_b   1.000
_cell.length_c   1.000
_cell.angle_alpha   90.00
_cell.angle_beta   90.00
_cell.angle_gamma   90.00
#
_symmetry.space_group_name_H-M   'P 1'
#
loop_
_entity.id
_entity.type
_entity.pdbx_description
1 polymer ?
#
loop_
_entity_poly.entity_id
_entity_poly.type
_entity_poly.pdbx_seq_one_letter_code
_entity_poly.pdbx_strand_id
1 'polypeptide(L)'
;MDSSGEALRTSQEDSNRILVLGNSEINGSDNSICTSKYTILNFFPKAIREQFRRVGNVYFLFIGFVMLIGTYTTAWESAASPFTTLGPLAFVISVSLVQEASADVARHRNDKKTNTHPCILLKCAEDLDKSDKKRVRDESVFNGKDIEISLDIHQRSEDESNLPLPKAYTTSVSIDVKNEKTKTVKLAFERVQRKDIYAGDIVLMKSRDMVPADIILLATSNQGGSAYIETSSIDGETNLKLRSSPQIPNDELNLLQQTETLEQAAKRLAGLTLLGYPSGVNAAENPLNNYRETEVEREESYRRISSKSSTFKGMFASSKRSMAYGGSINRKKSKDVDTETYVASLLSEPPNPNVNNYTGKLTLPPGKDGDPSITIPLNNDNILLRGAVLRNTEWAIGVACFTGDDTKLVLNSFTTPSKFSNLDKLMNKTVYVIFFVMIVLISLMAIGAVVTNSNRFDEFWYFGLNKNTTQVWPYLPDLPPPEWETTTDNFIQQFLLFLTLLSSFVPLSLYVTVEIVTFWMMYFINTDKDIYHPKTDTPALARSTIVTDLGRVSYIFSDKTGTLTRNVMRFKRCSVDGLAFGAPIEKKSPKATQEKEEEKSKEGDGNISSEAFHPLKQLLVGTVSIPSLET
;
A
#
# COMPACT_ATOMS: atom_id res chain seq x y z
N MET A 1 20.75 11.79 -7.10
CA MET A 1 20.87 11.69 -8.56
C MET A 1 19.81 10.71 -9.02
N ASP A 2 18.57 11.17 -9.19
CA ASP A 2 17.43 10.39 -9.69
C ASP A 2 16.35 11.30 -10.34
N SER A 3 16.67 12.57 -10.60
CA SER A 3 15.68 13.55 -11.09
C SER A 3 15.33 13.36 -12.56
N SER A 4 16.17 12.67 -13.34
CA SER A 4 15.90 12.36 -14.76
C SER A 4 15.01 11.13 -14.94
N GLY A 5 14.91 10.25 -13.93
CA GLY A 5 13.97 9.12 -13.93
C GLY A 5 12.57 9.52 -13.45
N GLU A 6 12.47 10.42 -12.48
CA GLU A 6 11.19 10.98 -12.03
C GLU A 6 10.49 11.81 -13.12
N ALA A 7 11.23 12.63 -13.88
CA ALA A 7 10.64 13.50 -14.90
C ALA A 7 10.04 12.76 -16.11
N LEU A 8 10.59 11.58 -16.46
CA LEU A 8 10.05 10.73 -17.53
C LEU A 8 8.82 9.92 -17.05
N ARG A 9 8.76 9.56 -15.75
CA ARG A 9 7.60 8.91 -15.14
C ARG A 9 6.40 9.85 -15.05
N THR A 10 6.62 11.10 -14.62
CA THR A 10 5.56 12.11 -14.50
C THR A 10 4.89 12.48 -15.82
N SER A 11 5.52 12.24 -16.97
CA SER A 11 4.92 12.53 -18.29
C SER A 11 4.08 11.38 -18.87
N GLN A 12 4.21 10.16 -18.33
CA GLN A 12 3.36 9.00 -18.65
C GLN A 12 2.18 8.86 -17.66
N GLU A 13 2.30 9.38 -16.43
CA GLU A 13 1.29 9.29 -15.37
C GLU A 13 -0.05 9.97 -15.69
N ASP A 14 -0.05 11.02 -16.52
CA ASP A 14 -1.26 11.77 -16.89
C ASP A 14 -2.00 11.20 -18.13
N SER A 15 -1.47 10.14 -18.76
CA SER A 15 -2.04 9.56 -19.97
C SER A 15 -2.83 8.28 -19.68
N ASN A 16 -3.97 8.10 -20.34
CA ASN A 16 -4.76 6.88 -20.23
C ASN A 16 -3.91 5.67 -20.63
N ARG A 17 -3.94 4.61 -19.83
CA ARG A 17 -3.11 3.41 -20.05
C ARG A 17 -3.90 2.41 -20.90
N ILE A 18 -3.31 1.96 -22.00
CA ILE A 18 -3.88 0.91 -22.86
C ILE A 18 -3.15 -0.40 -22.57
N LEU A 19 -3.89 -1.36 -22.01
CA LEU A 19 -3.39 -2.70 -21.69
C LEU A 19 -3.95 -3.70 -22.71
N VAL A 20 -3.09 -4.51 -23.31
CA VAL A 20 -3.54 -5.63 -24.16
C VAL A 20 -3.69 -6.87 -23.30
N LEU A 21 -4.88 -7.50 -23.31
CA LEU A 21 -5.16 -8.61 -22.41
C LEU A 21 -4.28 -9.83 -22.74
N GLY A 22 -3.63 -10.38 -21.72
CA GLY A 22 -2.72 -11.52 -21.84
C GLY A 22 -1.25 -11.12 -22.08
N ASN A 23 -0.98 -9.85 -22.39
CA ASN A 23 0.39 -9.33 -22.45
C ASN A 23 0.84 -8.91 -21.05
N SER A 24 1.95 -9.47 -20.55
CA SER A 24 2.56 -8.96 -19.32
C SER A 24 3.35 -7.69 -19.61
N GLU A 25 2.94 -6.55 -19.06
CA GLU A 25 3.76 -5.33 -19.13
C GLU A 25 4.93 -5.40 -18.13
N ILE A 26 5.95 -6.19 -18.47
CA ILE A 26 7.13 -6.43 -17.60
C ILE A 26 7.90 -5.12 -17.30
N ASN A 27 7.83 -4.14 -18.19
CA ASN A 27 8.46 -2.81 -18.02
C ASN A 27 7.60 -1.82 -17.20
N GLY A 28 6.40 -2.22 -16.76
CA GLY A 28 5.50 -1.41 -15.94
C GLY A 28 5.86 -1.42 -14.44
N SER A 29 4.91 -1.00 -13.60
CA SER A 29 5.00 -1.05 -12.14
C SER A 29 5.02 -2.49 -11.61
N ASP A 30 6.05 -2.83 -10.84
CA ASP A 30 6.18 -4.12 -10.14
C ASP A 30 5.11 -4.25 -9.05
N ASN A 31 4.54 -5.44 -8.82
CA ASN A 31 3.47 -5.63 -7.83
C ASN A 31 3.96 -5.79 -6.38
N SER A 32 5.25 -5.53 -6.13
CA SER A 32 5.83 -5.58 -4.80
C SER A 32 5.35 -4.42 -3.92
N ILE A 33 5.09 -4.71 -2.64
CA ILE A 33 4.87 -3.69 -1.61
C ILE A 33 6.13 -3.59 -0.74
N CYS A 34 6.53 -2.37 -0.41
CA CYS A 34 7.58 -2.08 0.56
C CYS A 34 7.03 -1.12 1.64
N THR A 35 6.87 -1.61 2.87
CA THR A 35 6.51 -0.81 4.04
C THR A 35 7.71 -0.48 4.93
N SER A 36 8.85 -1.13 4.69
CA SER A 36 10.11 -0.85 5.38
C SER A 36 10.61 0.59 5.17
N LYS A 37 11.26 1.16 6.20
CA LYS A 37 11.80 2.52 6.13
C LYS A 37 13.21 2.53 5.54
N TYR A 38 13.95 1.44 5.69
CA TYR A 38 15.36 1.37 5.35
C TYR A 38 15.67 0.20 4.42
N THR A 39 16.59 0.45 3.48
CA THR A 39 17.32 -0.63 2.80
C THR A 39 18.57 -0.98 3.60
N ILE A 40 19.14 -2.15 3.37
CA ILE A 40 20.37 -2.61 4.07
C ILE A 40 21.49 -1.56 3.97
N LEU A 41 21.67 -0.96 2.79
CA LEU A 41 22.71 0.04 2.55
C LEU A 41 22.37 1.42 3.14
N ASN A 42 21.10 1.82 3.10
CA ASN A 42 20.68 3.14 3.57
C ASN A 42 20.33 3.18 5.05
N PHE A 43 20.29 2.02 5.73
CA PHE A 43 19.95 1.93 7.14
C PHE A 43 20.86 2.80 7.99
N PHE A 44 22.17 2.51 7.98
CA PHE A 44 23.15 3.21 8.82
C PHE A 44 23.16 4.74 8.60
N PRO A 45 23.31 5.28 7.35
CA PRO A 45 23.36 6.72 7.15
C PRO A 45 22.05 7.43 7.50
N LYS A 46 20.89 6.83 7.16
CA LYS A 46 19.60 7.45 7.46
C LYS A 46 19.23 7.36 8.95
N ALA A 47 19.53 6.24 9.60
CA ALA A 47 19.25 6.05 11.03
C ALA A 47 20.15 6.92 11.89
N ILE A 48 21.45 7.05 11.56
CA ILE A 48 22.35 7.98 12.25
C ILE A 48 21.88 9.44 12.09
N ARG A 49 21.50 9.84 10.88
CA ARG A 49 20.94 11.18 10.64
C ARG A 49 19.69 11.43 11.51
N GLU A 50 18.87 10.41 11.71
CA GLU A 50 17.69 10.47 12.58
C GLU A 50 18.08 10.63 14.06
N GLN A 51 19.11 9.91 14.54
CA GLN A 51 19.64 10.08 15.89
C GLN A 51 20.24 11.47 16.11
N PHE A 52 20.93 12.05 15.13
CA PHE A 52 21.47 13.41 15.22
C PHE A 52 20.46 14.52 14.90
N ARG A 53 19.21 14.17 14.59
CA ARG A 53 18.10 15.14 14.60
C ARG A 53 17.73 15.56 16.03
N ARG A 54 18.20 14.82 17.05
CA ARG A 54 18.11 15.18 18.48
C ARG A 54 19.25 16.11 18.86
N VAL A 55 18.91 17.28 19.38
CA VAL A 55 19.86 18.36 19.69
C VAL A 55 20.90 17.92 20.72
N GLY A 56 20.50 17.11 21.69
CA GLY A 56 21.42 16.56 22.70
C GLY A 56 22.56 15.73 22.10
N ASN A 57 22.26 14.88 21.12
CA ASN A 57 23.27 14.06 20.46
C ASN A 57 24.28 14.93 19.69
N VAL A 58 23.80 16.01 19.05
CA VAL A 58 24.67 17.00 18.39
C VAL A 58 25.55 17.71 19.40
N TYR A 59 24.99 18.12 20.54
CA TYR A 59 25.72 18.77 21.63
C TYR A 59 26.85 17.88 22.18
N PHE A 60 26.57 16.62 22.51
CA PHE A 60 27.57 15.70 23.05
C PHE A 60 28.65 15.34 22.04
N LEU A 61 28.30 15.23 20.76
CA LEU A 61 29.29 15.03 19.70
C LEU A 61 30.22 16.26 19.58
N PHE A 62 29.65 17.47 19.61
CA PHE A 62 30.42 18.71 19.56
C PHE A 62 31.37 18.84 20.75
N ILE A 63 30.87 18.65 21.97
CA ILE A 63 31.69 18.71 23.18
C ILE A 63 32.75 17.61 23.19
N GLY A 64 32.40 16.38 22.80
CA GLY A 64 33.36 15.29 22.70
C GLY A 64 34.49 15.58 21.72
N PHE A 65 34.19 16.25 20.59
CA PHE A 65 35.21 16.70 19.64
C PHE A 65 36.09 17.82 20.22
N VAL A 66 35.51 18.79 20.94
CA VAL A 66 36.26 19.84 21.65
C VAL A 66 37.19 19.23 22.72
N MET A 67 36.71 18.24 23.48
CA MET A 67 37.54 17.51 24.45
C MET A 67 38.68 16.76 23.76
N LEU A 68 38.43 16.14 22.61
CA LEU A 68 39.43 15.40 21.85
C LEU A 68 40.58 16.32 21.42
N ILE A 69 40.26 17.49 20.86
CA ILE A 69 41.28 18.47 20.49
C ILE A 69 42.03 18.95 21.74
N GLY A 70 41.34 19.33 22.81
CA GLY A 70 41.99 19.82 24.04
C GLY A 70 42.79 18.78 24.83
N THR A 71 42.63 17.49 24.53
CA THR A 71 43.40 16.42 25.18
C THR A 71 44.61 15.99 24.36
N TYR A 72 44.47 15.94 23.03
CA TYR A 72 45.51 15.42 22.14
C TYR A 72 46.32 16.51 21.43
N THR A 73 45.90 17.77 21.52
CA THR A 73 46.63 18.92 20.96
C THR A 73 46.96 19.91 22.05
N THR A 74 48.00 20.72 21.84
CA THR A 74 48.40 21.81 22.74
C THR A 74 47.57 23.08 22.56
N ALA A 75 46.44 23.02 21.84
CA ALA A 75 45.66 24.20 21.52
C ALA A 75 44.94 24.80 22.73
N TRP A 76 44.44 23.97 23.65
CA TRP A 76 43.89 24.33 24.96
C TRP A 76 43.86 23.09 25.85
N GLU A 77 43.75 23.26 27.16
CA GLU A 77 43.58 22.13 28.08
C GLU A 77 42.12 21.70 28.19
N SER A 78 41.87 20.40 28.12
CA SER A 78 40.56 19.81 28.42
C SER A 78 40.48 19.39 29.88
N ALA A 79 39.46 19.83 30.60
CA ALA A 79 39.25 19.47 32.01
C ALA A 79 38.79 18.01 32.21
N ALA A 80 38.28 17.38 31.16
CA ALA A 80 37.76 16.01 31.19
C ALA A 80 38.25 15.20 29.99
N SER A 81 38.31 13.87 30.16
CA SER A 81 38.69 12.96 29.09
C SER A 81 37.59 12.88 28.01
N PRO A 82 37.92 12.82 26.71
CA PRO A 82 36.92 12.73 25.64
C PRO A 82 36.03 11.49 25.76
N PHE A 83 36.58 10.40 26.33
CA PHE A 83 35.89 9.13 26.47
C PHE A 83 34.72 9.18 27.45
N THR A 84 34.72 10.10 28.43
CA THR A 84 33.61 10.23 29.39
C THR A 84 32.33 10.75 28.74
N THR A 85 32.44 11.44 27.59
CA THR A 85 31.29 11.96 26.83
C THR A 85 30.99 11.11 25.60
N LEU A 86 32.01 10.79 24.80
CA LEU A 86 31.82 10.02 23.55
C LEU A 86 31.45 8.56 23.81
N GLY A 87 31.97 7.95 24.90
CA GLY A 87 31.70 6.56 25.24
C GLY A 87 30.22 6.28 25.51
N PRO A 88 29.58 6.98 26.47
CA PRO A 88 28.16 6.77 26.75
C PRO A 88 27.26 7.21 25.58
N LEU A 89 27.63 8.26 24.83
CA LEU A 89 26.91 8.66 23.61
C LEU A 89 26.90 7.52 22.58
N ALA A 90 28.06 6.91 22.30
CA ALA A 90 28.17 5.79 21.37
C ALA A 90 27.35 4.57 21.81
N PHE A 91 27.34 4.28 23.12
CA PHE A 91 26.53 3.20 23.69
C PHE A 91 25.03 3.44 23.46
N VAL A 92 24.51 4.64 23.78
CA VAL A 92 23.09 4.97 23.60
C VAL A 92 22.67 4.94 22.14
N ILE A 93 23.49 5.49 21.25
CA ILE A 93 23.22 5.46 19.80
C ILE A 93 23.19 4.02 19.32
N SER A 94 24.12 3.17 19.78
CA SER A 94 24.16 1.75 19.39
C SER A 94 22.90 1.00 19.80
N VAL A 95 22.43 1.17 21.04
CA VAL A 95 21.17 0.55 21.52
C VAL A 95 19.98 1.04 20.68
N SER A 96 19.91 2.34 20.41
CA SER A 96 18.83 2.92 19.60
C SER A 96 18.83 2.38 18.16
N LEU A 97 20.01 2.24 17.55
CA LEU A 97 20.17 1.68 16.21
C LEU A 97 19.77 0.20 16.17
N VAL A 98 20.14 -0.60 17.17
CA VAL A 98 19.76 -2.02 17.25
C VAL A 98 18.24 -2.18 17.33
N GLN A 99 17.58 -1.35 18.15
CA GLN A 99 16.12 -1.34 18.25
C GLN A 99 15.46 -0.98 16.92
N GLU A 100 15.91 0.10 16.28
CA GLU A 100 15.37 0.54 14.99
C GLU A 100 15.58 -0.51 13.89
N ALA A 101 16.75 -1.18 13.88
CA ALA A 101 17.02 -2.30 12.99
C ALA A 101 16.05 -3.47 13.24
N SER A 102 15.79 -3.84 14.49
CA SER A 102 14.89 -4.95 14.83
C SER A 102 13.45 -4.70 14.33
N ALA A 103 12.96 -3.48 14.49
CA ALA A 103 11.63 -3.08 14.05
C ALA A 103 11.53 -3.07 12.52
N ASP A 104 12.57 -2.61 11.83
CA ASP A 104 12.56 -2.59 10.36
C ASP A 104 12.72 -4.00 9.76
N VAL A 105 13.51 -4.89 10.37
CA VAL A 105 13.59 -6.31 9.99
C VAL A 105 12.22 -6.99 10.10
N ALA A 106 11.43 -6.67 11.13
CA ALA A 106 10.08 -7.20 11.25
C ALA A 106 9.16 -6.73 10.09
N ARG A 107 9.31 -5.47 9.62
CA ARG A 107 8.60 -4.97 8.43
C ARG A 107 9.01 -5.72 7.17
N HIS A 108 10.32 -5.88 6.94
CA HIS A 108 10.84 -6.66 5.81
C HIS A 108 10.31 -8.10 5.78
N ARG A 109 10.18 -8.75 6.94
CA ARG A 109 9.59 -10.09 7.04
C ARG A 109 8.10 -10.10 6.64
N ASN A 110 7.33 -9.11 7.06
CA ASN A 110 5.91 -8.97 6.72
C ASN A 110 5.72 -8.63 5.23
N ASP A 111 6.54 -7.73 4.68
CA ASP A 111 6.54 -7.39 3.27
C ASP A 111 6.88 -8.62 2.43
N LYS A 112 7.92 -9.38 2.81
CA LYS A 112 8.27 -10.64 2.16
C LYS A 112 7.09 -11.62 2.16
N LYS A 113 6.43 -11.82 3.31
CA LYS A 113 5.27 -12.73 3.40
C LYS A 113 4.13 -12.30 2.47
N THR A 114 3.86 -11.01 2.36
CA THR A 114 2.82 -10.46 1.47
C THR A 114 3.20 -10.62 -0.01
N ASN A 115 4.45 -10.29 -0.36
CA ASN A 115 4.95 -10.32 -1.73
C ASN A 115 5.15 -11.75 -2.27
N THR A 116 5.44 -12.71 -1.39
CA THR A 116 5.59 -14.13 -1.75
C THR A 116 4.28 -14.93 -1.66
N HIS A 117 3.15 -14.28 -1.39
CA HIS A 117 1.86 -14.98 -1.36
C HIS A 117 1.60 -15.63 -2.73
N PRO A 118 1.22 -16.92 -2.79
CA PRO A 118 0.98 -17.58 -4.07
C PRO A 118 -0.26 -16.99 -4.75
N CYS A 119 -0.18 -16.85 -6.07
CA CYS A 119 -1.27 -16.42 -6.96
C CYS A 119 -1.25 -17.29 -8.22
N ILE A 120 -2.36 -17.31 -8.96
CA ILE A 120 -2.51 -18.16 -10.14
C ILE A 120 -2.73 -17.27 -11.37
N LEU A 121 -1.91 -17.46 -12.41
CA LEU A 121 -2.05 -16.79 -13.69
C LEU A 121 -2.52 -17.77 -14.76
N LEU A 122 -3.28 -17.27 -15.74
CA LEU A 122 -3.59 -18.00 -16.96
C LEU A 122 -2.56 -17.63 -18.04
N LYS A 123 -1.84 -18.61 -18.57
CA LYS A 123 -0.78 -18.43 -19.58
C LYS A 123 -0.86 -19.51 -20.67
N CYS A 124 -0.19 -19.26 -21.79
CA CYS A 124 0.07 -20.31 -22.78
C CYS A 124 1.02 -21.35 -22.20
N ALA A 125 0.71 -22.64 -22.37
CA ALA A 125 1.55 -23.72 -21.91
C ALA A 125 2.94 -23.70 -22.58
N GLU A 126 3.00 -23.34 -23.87
CA GLU A 126 4.26 -23.23 -24.60
C GLU A 126 5.20 -22.16 -24.02
N ASP A 127 4.66 -21.03 -23.56
CA ASP A 127 5.46 -19.95 -22.97
C ASP A 127 5.98 -20.35 -21.59
N LEU A 128 5.20 -21.16 -20.88
CA LEU A 128 5.61 -21.75 -19.62
C LEU A 128 6.78 -22.72 -19.82
N ASP A 129 6.68 -23.58 -20.82
CA ASP A 129 7.69 -24.60 -21.14
C ASP A 129 8.99 -24.02 -21.71
N LYS A 130 8.92 -22.86 -22.39
CA LYS A 130 10.10 -22.13 -22.92
C LYS A 130 10.83 -21.31 -21.85
N SER A 131 10.20 -21.03 -20.71
CA SER A 131 10.77 -20.12 -19.71
C SER A 131 11.85 -20.83 -18.85
N ASP A 132 13.07 -20.27 -18.81
CA ASP A 132 14.18 -20.79 -17.99
C ASP A 132 13.93 -20.70 -16.47
N LYS A 133 12.91 -19.93 -16.06
CA LYS A 133 12.51 -19.78 -14.66
C LYS A 133 11.66 -21.00 -14.28
N LYS A 134 11.94 -21.63 -13.13
CA LYS A 134 11.13 -22.71 -12.50
C LYS A 134 9.68 -22.25 -12.23
N ARG A 135 8.87 -22.11 -13.28
CA ARG A 135 7.45 -21.79 -13.22
C ARG A 135 6.70 -23.12 -13.25
N VAL A 136 5.82 -23.32 -12.27
CA VAL A 136 5.19 -24.62 -12.01
C VAL A 136 3.70 -24.49 -12.31
N ARG A 137 3.16 -25.47 -13.04
CA ARG A 137 1.71 -25.60 -13.26
C ARG A 137 1.04 -25.80 -11.90
N ASP A 138 -0.02 -25.06 -11.64
CA ASP A 138 -0.71 -25.13 -10.35
C ASP A 138 -1.53 -26.43 -10.25
N GLU A 139 -1.09 -27.35 -9.40
CA GLU A 139 -1.75 -28.65 -9.21
C GLU A 139 -3.17 -28.53 -8.63
N SER A 140 -3.50 -27.41 -7.98
CA SER A 140 -4.82 -27.21 -7.39
C SER A 140 -5.87 -26.83 -8.43
N VAL A 141 -5.49 -26.65 -9.69
CA VAL A 141 -6.39 -26.38 -10.82
C VAL A 141 -6.19 -27.49 -11.86
N PHE A 142 -7.25 -28.25 -12.14
CA PHE A 142 -7.24 -29.39 -13.08
C PHE A 142 -6.10 -30.42 -12.84
N ASN A 143 -5.60 -30.58 -11.61
CA ASN A 143 -4.44 -31.42 -11.29
C ASN A 143 -3.19 -31.08 -12.12
N GLY A 144 -3.01 -29.80 -12.47
CA GLY A 144 -1.90 -29.33 -13.29
C GLY A 144 -2.00 -29.73 -14.77
N LYS A 145 -3.17 -30.18 -15.24
CA LYS A 145 -3.40 -30.48 -16.66
C LYS A 145 -3.64 -29.21 -17.46
N ASP A 146 -3.10 -29.20 -18.68
CA ASP A 146 -3.31 -28.12 -19.64
C ASP A 146 -4.71 -28.24 -20.27
N ILE A 147 -5.32 -27.10 -20.57
CA ILE A 147 -6.58 -27.01 -21.32
C ILE A 147 -6.24 -26.88 -22.80
N GLU A 148 -6.70 -27.83 -23.61
CA GLU A 148 -6.58 -27.76 -25.06
C GLU A 148 -7.77 -27.00 -25.66
N ILE A 149 -7.45 -26.02 -26.51
CA ILE A 149 -8.43 -25.14 -27.15
C ILE A 149 -8.18 -25.17 -28.65
N SER A 150 -9.17 -25.62 -29.39
CA SER A 150 -9.19 -25.47 -30.85
C SER A 150 -9.79 -24.11 -31.18
N LEU A 151 -8.97 -23.24 -31.76
CA LEU A 151 -9.36 -21.93 -32.26
C LEU A 151 -9.48 -21.99 -33.78
N ASP A 152 -10.53 -21.39 -34.32
CA ASP A 152 -10.71 -21.25 -35.76
C ASP A 152 -9.72 -20.18 -36.27
N ILE A 153 -8.88 -20.55 -37.25
CA ILE A 153 -8.04 -19.59 -37.97
C ILE A 153 -8.75 -19.23 -39.26
N HIS A 154 -9.10 -17.96 -39.43
CA HIS A 154 -9.53 -17.46 -40.74
C HIS A 154 -8.28 -17.26 -41.63
N GLN A 155 -8.06 -18.17 -42.58
CA GLN A 155 -7.15 -17.94 -43.71
C GLN A 155 -7.88 -18.14 -45.03
N ARG A 156 -7.65 -17.20 -45.95
CA ARG A 156 -8.22 -17.09 -47.31
C ARG A 156 -8.23 -18.42 -48.06
N SER A 157 -9.41 -18.93 -48.41
CA SER A 157 -9.59 -19.86 -49.54
C SER A 157 -9.77 -19.02 -50.80
N GLU A 158 -8.82 -19.09 -51.72
CA GLU A 158 -9.05 -18.74 -53.11
C GLU A 158 -10.00 -19.79 -53.68
N ASP A 159 -11.28 -19.42 -53.79
CA ASP A 159 -12.30 -20.00 -54.68
C ASP A 159 -13.66 -19.93 -54.00
N GLU A 160 -14.50 -18.98 -54.45
CA GLU A 160 -15.85 -19.25 -54.98
C GLU A 160 -16.66 -17.95 -55.04
N SER A 161 -16.86 -17.49 -56.27
CA SER A 161 -18.01 -16.71 -56.67
C SER A 161 -19.28 -17.55 -56.48
N ASN A 162 -20.13 -17.22 -55.52
CA ASN A 162 -21.60 -17.18 -55.59
C ASN A 162 -22.24 -17.13 -54.19
N LEU A 163 -23.13 -16.17 -53.96
CA LEU A 163 -23.97 -16.05 -52.74
C LEU A 163 -25.11 -17.10 -52.77
N PRO A 164 -25.64 -17.59 -51.62
CA PRO A 164 -26.62 -16.78 -50.86
C PRO A 164 -26.66 -16.95 -49.30
N LEU A 165 -26.98 -15.84 -48.61
CA LEU A 165 -27.69 -15.63 -47.32
C LEU A 165 -27.28 -16.37 -46.01
N PRO A 166 -27.40 -15.71 -44.83
CA PRO A 166 -26.77 -16.15 -43.58
C PRO A 166 -27.59 -17.23 -42.84
N LYS A 167 -26.93 -18.32 -42.45
CA LYS A 167 -27.43 -19.28 -41.46
C LYS A 167 -26.90 -18.91 -40.07
N ALA A 168 -27.79 -18.89 -39.09
CA ALA A 168 -27.51 -18.65 -37.69
C ALA A 168 -26.53 -19.69 -37.13
N TYR A 169 -25.54 -19.23 -36.35
CA TYR A 169 -24.62 -20.09 -35.61
C TYR A 169 -25.43 -20.87 -34.57
N THR A 170 -25.51 -22.18 -34.77
CA THR A 170 -26.13 -23.12 -33.83
C THR A 170 -25.00 -23.91 -33.20
N THR A 171 -24.86 -23.83 -31.88
CA THR A 171 -24.02 -24.75 -31.12
C THR A 171 -24.80 -26.05 -30.95
N SER A 172 -24.51 -27.06 -31.76
CA SER A 172 -24.97 -28.41 -31.51
C SER A 172 -23.91 -29.45 -31.86
N VAL A 173 -23.83 -30.41 -30.96
CA VAL A 173 -23.00 -31.62 -30.94
C VAL A 173 -23.08 -32.41 -32.25
N SER A 174 -21.91 -32.95 -32.63
CA SER A 174 -21.58 -34.03 -33.57
C SER A 174 -22.17 -33.99 -34.98
N ILE A 175 -21.37 -33.50 -35.94
CA ILE A 175 -21.30 -34.03 -37.31
C ILE A 175 -19.82 -34.01 -37.73
N ASP A 176 -19.28 -35.19 -38.08
CA ASP A 176 -18.00 -35.36 -38.76
C ASP A 176 -18.02 -34.59 -40.09
N VAL A 177 -17.41 -33.42 -40.11
CA VAL A 177 -16.98 -32.75 -41.34
C VAL A 177 -15.51 -32.42 -41.16
N LYS A 178 -14.66 -33.11 -41.93
CA LYS A 178 -13.24 -32.78 -42.06
C LYS A 178 -13.10 -31.38 -42.68
N ASN A 179 -13.14 -30.34 -41.86
CA ASN A 179 -12.66 -29.02 -42.23
C ASN A 179 -11.26 -28.84 -41.62
N GLU A 180 -10.26 -28.96 -42.48
CA GLU A 180 -8.86 -28.66 -42.15
C GLU A 180 -8.72 -27.15 -41.93
N LYS A 181 -8.43 -26.72 -40.68
CA LYS A 181 -7.53 -25.61 -40.26
C LYS A 181 -7.91 -24.98 -38.90
N THR A 182 -7.91 -25.78 -37.82
CA THR A 182 -8.01 -25.29 -36.43
C THR A 182 -6.63 -25.16 -35.80
N LYS A 183 -6.28 -24.02 -35.17
CA LYS A 183 -5.09 -23.92 -34.31
C LYS A 183 -5.42 -24.50 -32.94
N THR A 184 -4.69 -25.52 -32.51
CA THR A 184 -4.79 -25.99 -31.13
C THR A 184 -3.80 -25.20 -30.27
N VAL A 185 -4.30 -24.42 -29.32
CA VAL A 185 -3.48 -23.73 -28.30
C VAL A 185 -3.73 -24.40 -26.96
N LYS A 186 -2.65 -24.61 -26.21
CA LYS A 186 -2.71 -25.17 -24.85
C LYS A 186 -2.56 -24.06 -23.83
N LEU A 187 -3.51 -23.95 -22.91
CA LEU A 187 -3.43 -23.04 -21.77
C LEU A 187 -3.06 -23.79 -20.50
N ALA A 188 -2.26 -23.15 -19.66
CA ALA A 188 -1.84 -23.64 -18.37
C ALA A 188 -2.14 -22.61 -17.28
N PHE A 189 -2.46 -23.10 -16.09
CA PHE A 189 -2.52 -22.26 -14.88
C PHE A 189 -1.16 -22.27 -14.22
N GLU A 190 -0.47 -21.13 -14.26
CA GLU A 190 0.85 -20.94 -13.68
C GLU A 190 0.72 -20.46 -12.22
N ARG A 191 1.44 -21.11 -11.31
CA ARG A 191 1.60 -20.62 -9.94
C ARG A 191 2.73 -19.59 -9.86
N VAL A 192 2.40 -18.36 -9.50
CA VAL A 192 3.35 -17.25 -9.33
C VAL A 192 3.33 -16.69 -7.91
N GLN A 193 4.33 -15.87 -7.58
CA GLN A 193 4.28 -15.04 -6.38
C GLN A 193 3.52 -13.75 -6.68
N ARG A 194 2.82 -13.20 -5.68
CA ARG A 194 2.04 -11.96 -5.81
C ARG A 194 2.83 -10.81 -6.43
N LYS A 195 4.11 -10.66 -6.08
CA LYS A 195 4.99 -9.62 -6.65
C LYS A 195 5.23 -9.80 -8.16
N ASP A 196 5.18 -11.03 -8.68
CA ASP A 196 5.50 -11.35 -10.08
C ASP A 196 4.27 -11.19 -11.01
N ILE A 197 3.23 -10.49 -10.55
CA ILE A 197 2.03 -10.14 -11.34
C ILE A 197 2.27 -8.79 -11.99
N TYR A 198 2.03 -8.68 -13.30
CA TYR A 198 2.14 -7.44 -14.05
C TYR A 198 0.79 -6.98 -14.59
N ALA A 199 0.67 -5.70 -14.92
CA ALA A 199 -0.50 -5.19 -15.62
C ALA A 199 -0.68 -5.93 -16.96
N GLY A 200 -1.92 -6.26 -17.30
CA GLY A 200 -2.28 -7.08 -18.46
C GLY A 200 -2.29 -8.60 -18.21
N ASP A 201 -1.77 -9.07 -17.09
CA ASP A 201 -1.86 -10.49 -16.70
C ASP A 201 -3.30 -10.90 -16.37
N ILE A 202 -3.66 -12.11 -16.80
CA ILE A 202 -4.95 -12.73 -16.48
C ILE A 202 -4.78 -13.56 -15.21
N VAL A 203 -5.46 -13.13 -14.14
CA VAL A 203 -5.34 -13.68 -12.80
C VAL A 203 -6.58 -14.50 -12.46
N LEU A 204 -6.37 -15.73 -11.98
CA LEU A 204 -7.40 -16.56 -11.38
C LEU A 204 -7.37 -16.37 -9.85
N MET A 205 -8.52 -16.04 -9.28
CA MET A 205 -8.73 -15.95 -7.83
C MET A 205 -9.71 -17.02 -7.39
N LYS A 206 -9.39 -17.73 -6.30
CA LYS A 206 -10.28 -18.74 -5.71
C LYS A 206 -11.07 -18.16 -4.54
N SER A 207 -12.08 -18.90 -4.11
CA SER A 207 -12.90 -18.52 -2.97
C SER A 207 -12.05 -18.25 -1.73
N ARG A 208 -12.33 -17.11 -1.07
CA ARG A 208 -11.59 -16.61 0.11
C ARG A 208 -10.16 -16.15 -0.15
N ASP A 209 -9.72 -16.11 -1.40
CA ASP A 209 -8.45 -15.46 -1.72
C ASP A 209 -8.56 -13.95 -1.60
N MET A 210 -7.45 -13.34 -1.18
CA MET A 210 -7.29 -11.89 -1.21
C MET A 210 -6.85 -11.46 -2.60
N VAL A 211 -7.59 -10.52 -3.18
CA VAL A 211 -7.33 -9.94 -4.49
C VAL A 211 -5.91 -9.33 -4.49
N PRO A 212 -5.01 -9.78 -5.40
CA PRO A 212 -3.57 -9.50 -5.30
C PRO A 212 -3.13 -8.14 -5.86
N ALA A 213 -3.92 -7.54 -6.74
CA ALA A 213 -3.72 -6.28 -7.45
C ALA A 213 -5.11 -5.67 -7.74
N ASP A 214 -5.20 -4.47 -8.33
CA ASP A 214 -6.51 -4.01 -8.81
C ASP A 214 -6.83 -4.71 -10.13
N ILE A 215 -7.94 -5.45 -10.17
CA ILE A 215 -8.27 -6.40 -11.24
C ILE A 215 -9.64 -6.07 -11.83
N ILE A 216 -9.72 -5.99 -13.15
CA ILE A 216 -11.00 -5.91 -13.86
C ILE A 216 -11.57 -7.31 -14.02
N LEU A 217 -12.78 -7.51 -13.51
CA LEU A 217 -13.50 -8.77 -13.52
C LEU A 217 -13.96 -9.12 -14.95
N LEU A 218 -13.58 -10.31 -15.45
CA LEU A 218 -13.91 -10.77 -16.80
C LEU A 218 -14.82 -11.99 -16.82
N ALA A 219 -14.69 -12.88 -15.83
CA ALA A 219 -15.50 -14.09 -15.72
C ALA A 219 -15.64 -14.53 -14.26
N THR A 220 -16.76 -15.17 -13.93
CA THR A 220 -17.04 -15.63 -12.56
C THR A 220 -17.81 -16.94 -12.57
N SER A 221 -17.67 -17.70 -11.49
CA SER A 221 -18.51 -18.88 -11.21
C SER A 221 -20.01 -18.60 -11.01
N ASN A 222 -20.41 -17.40 -10.57
CA ASN A 222 -21.82 -17.13 -10.28
C ASN A 222 -22.60 -16.72 -11.54
N GLN A 223 -23.91 -16.89 -11.47
CA GLN A 223 -24.83 -16.49 -12.54
C GLN A 223 -24.74 -14.99 -12.85
N GLY A 224 -24.89 -14.65 -14.13
CA GLY A 224 -24.88 -13.27 -14.61
C GLY A 224 -23.53 -12.55 -14.50
N GLY A 225 -22.43 -13.28 -14.25
CA GLY A 225 -21.09 -12.70 -14.15
C GLY A 225 -20.84 -11.95 -12.84
N SER A 226 -21.54 -12.32 -11.77
CA SER A 226 -21.44 -11.64 -10.47
C SER A 226 -20.33 -12.19 -9.57
N ALA A 227 -19.62 -11.32 -8.86
CA ALA A 227 -18.69 -11.69 -7.81
C ALA A 227 -19.00 -10.91 -6.53
N TYR A 228 -18.87 -11.55 -5.38
CA TYR A 228 -19.01 -10.87 -4.10
C TYR A 228 -17.63 -10.66 -3.47
N ILE A 229 -17.35 -9.44 -3.05
CA ILE A 229 -16.12 -9.10 -2.35
C ILE A 229 -16.40 -8.52 -0.97
N GLU A 230 -15.53 -8.84 -0.02
CA GLU A 230 -15.47 -8.22 1.28
C GLU A 230 -14.39 -7.13 1.26
N THR A 231 -14.76 -5.88 1.54
CA THR A 231 -13.85 -4.71 1.56
C THR A 231 -13.55 -4.22 2.97
N SER A 232 -13.79 -5.05 4.00
CA SER A 232 -13.60 -4.69 5.41
C SER A 232 -12.19 -4.20 5.75
N SER A 233 -11.18 -4.62 4.99
CA SER A 233 -9.78 -4.19 5.09
C SER A 233 -9.47 -2.83 4.43
N ILE A 234 -10.38 -2.30 3.61
CA ILE A 234 -10.21 -1.10 2.79
C ILE A 234 -11.03 0.07 3.34
N ASP A 235 -12.34 -0.15 3.54
CA ASP A 235 -13.30 0.89 3.92
C ASP A 235 -14.08 0.59 5.22
N GLY A 236 -13.80 -0.56 5.85
CA GLY A 236 -14.49 -0.98 7.06
C GLY A 236 -15.95 -1.38 6.83
N GLU A 237 -16.40 -1.59 5.59
CA GLU A 237 -17.73 -2.13 5.33
C GLU A 237 -17.75 -3.65 5.52
N THR A 238 -18.74 -4.16 6.25
CA THR A 238 -18.93 -5.62 6.47
C THR A 238 -19.79 -6.29 5.41
N ASN A 239 -20.56 -5.49 4.66
CA ASN A 239 -21.45 -6.02 3.64
C ASN A 239 -20.62 -6.47 2.45
N LEU A 240 -21.04 -7.59 1.87
CA LEU A 240 -20.45 -8.04 0.62
C LEU A 240 -20.85 -7.06 -0.49
N LYS A 241 -19.86 -6.51 -1.18
CA LYS A 241 -20.09 -5.69 -2.36
C LYS A 241 -20.22 -6.60 -3.58
N LEU A 242 -21.29 -6.40 -4.33
CA LEU A 242 -21.53 -7.07 -5.60
C LEU A 242 -20.68 -6.36 -6.68
N ARG A 243 -19.94 -7.15 -7.45
CA ARG A 243 -19.19 -6.73 -8.63
C ARG A 243 -19.64 -7.57 -9.81
N SER A 244 -19.60 -7.02 -11.01
CA SER A 244 -20.13 -7.67 -12.21
C SER A 244 -19.11 -7.64 -13.34
N SER A 245 -18.97 -8.74 -14.07
CA SER A 245 -18.22 -8.75 -15.32
C SER A 245 -18.96 -7.95 -16.40
N PRO A 246 -18.25 -7.33 -17.36
CA PRO A 246 -18.88 -6.64 -18.48
C PRO A 246 -19.69 -7.63 -19.33
N GLN A 247 -20.87 -7.20 -19.78
CA GLN A 247 -21.74 -8.01 -20.63
C GLN A 247 -21.31 -7.92 -22.09
N ILE A 248 -21.01 -9.06 -22.71
CA ILE A 248 -20.51 -9.13 -24.09
C ILE A 248 -21.70 -9.23 -25.06
N PRO A 249 -21.85 -8.34 -26.06
CA PRO A 249 -23.06 -8.25 -26.89
C PRO A 249 -23.45 -9.48 -27.73
N ASN A 250 -22.53 -10.42 -27.99
CA ASN A 250 -22.83 -11.61 -28.81
C ASN A 250 -23.32 -12.81 -27.99
N ASP A 251 -23.44 -12.68 -26.66
CA ASP A 251 -23.90 -13.75 -25.76
C ASP A 251 -25.41 -13.69 -25.44
N GLU A 252 -26.21 -12.95 -26.22
CA GLU A 252 -27.66 -12.75 -25.97
C GLU A 252 -28.46 -14.06 -25.82
N LEU A 253 -27.95 -15.20 -26.28
CA LEU A 253 -28.59 -16.51 -26.09
C LEU A 253 -28.12 -17.29 -24.83
N ASN A 254 -26.97 -16.94 -24.24
CA ASN A 254 -26.43 -17.59 -23.03
C ASN A 254 -26.70 -16.80 -21.74
N LEU A 255 -27.06 -15.53 -21.90
CA LEU A 255 -27.21 -14.52 -20.84
C LEU A 255 -28.35 -14.76 -19.84
N LEU A 256 -29.24 -15.73 -20.07
CA LEU A 256 -30.45 -15.88 -19.24
C LEU A 256 -30.43 -16.98 -18.17
N GLN A 257 -29.47 -17.92 -18.10
CA GLN A 257 -29.60 -18.98 -17.09
C GLN A 257 -28.40 -19.89 -16.73
N GLN A 258 -27.25 -19.84 -17.41
CA GLN A 258 -26.22 -20.87 -17.16
C GLN A 258 -24.97 -20.32 -16.46
N THR A 259 -24.57 -21.01 -15.39
CA THR A 259 -23.26 -20.85 -14.75
C THR A 259 -22.18 -21.28 -15.72
N GLU A 260 -21.26 -20.38 -16.08
CA GLU A 260 -20.08 -20.71 -16.87
C GLU A 260 -19.12 -21.57 -16.02
N THR A 261 -18.56 -22.64 -16.59
CA THR A 261 -17.50 -23.41 -15.92
C THR A 261 -16.14 -22.75 -16.11
N LEU A 262 -15.18 -23.03 -15.22
CA LEU A 262 -13.83 -22.45 -15.30
C LEU A 262 -13.15 -22.73 -16.66
N GLU A 263 -13.36 -23.92 -17.23
CA GLU A 263 -12.81 -24.30 -18.53
C GLU A 263 -13.45 -23.53 -19.69
N GLN A 264 -14.77 -23.32 -19.65
CA GLN A 264 -15.50 -22.51 -20.64
C GLN A 264 -15.04 -21.05 -20.59
N ALA A 265 -14.89 -20.49 -19.39
CA ALA A 265 -14.37 -19.14 -19.20
C ALA A 265 -12.94 -19.00 -19.73
N ALA A 266 -12.07 -19.96 -19.43
CA ALA A 266 -10.70 -19.97 -19.97
C ALA A 266 -10.70 -20.05 -21.50
N LYS A 267 -11.58 -20.87 -22.09
CA LYS A 267 -11.75 -20.99 -23.55
C LYS A 267 -12.21 -19.69 -24.20
N ARG A 268 -13.24 -19.06 -23.62
CA ARG A 268 -13.76 -17.76 -24.09
C ARG A 268 -12.69 -16.68 -24.01
N LEU A 269 -11.96 -16.60 -22.89
CA LEU A 269 -10.88 -15.63 -22.72
C LEU A 269 -9.70 -15.90 -23.66
N ALA A 270 -9.36 -17.16 -23.94
CA ALA A 270 -8.35 -17.49 -24.94
C ALA A 270 -8.68 -16.87 -26.31
N GLY A 271 -9.94 -17.00 -26.74
CA GLY A 271 -10.42 -16.45 -28.01
C GLY A 271 -10.45 -14.93 -28.08
N LEU A 272 -10.33 -14.22 -26.96
CA LEU A 272 -10.36 -12.76 -26.89
C LEU A 272 -8.99 -12.13 -26.61
N THR A 273 -7.97 -12.93 -26.29
CA THR A 273 -6.71 -12.42 -25.73
C THR A 273 -5.49 -12.94 -26.48
N LEU A 274 -4.33 -12.36 -26.20
CA LEU A 274 -3.06 -12.83 -26.78
C LEU A 274 -2.71 -14.27 -26.39
N LEU A 275 -3.37 -14.83 -25.37
CA LEU A 275 -3.19 -16.22 -24.99
C LEU A 275 -3.64 -17.19 -26.10
N GLY A 276 -4.73 -16.88 -26.81
CA GLY A 276 -5.16 -17.70 -27.97
C GLY A 276 -4.53 -17.24 -29.28
N TYR A 277 -4.30 -15.93 -29.42
CA TYR A 277 -3.77 -15.32 -30.63
C TYR A 277 -2.49 -14.52 -30.35
N PRO A 278 -1.32 -15.17 -30.21
CA PRO A 278 -0.05 -14.50 -29.87
C PRO A 278 0.41 -13.42 -30.85
N SER A 279 -0.05 -13.48 -32.10
CA SER A 279 0.23 -12.50 -33.16
C SER A 279 -0.93 -11.52 -33.37
N GLY A 280 -1.87 -11.46 -32.42
CA GLY A 280 -3.05 -10.61 -32.54
C GLY A 280 -2.73 -9.13 -32.34
N VAL A 281 -3.45 -8.29 -33.08
CA VAL A 281 -3.31 -6.82 -33.03
C VAL A 281 -4.33 -6.24 -32.05
N ASN A 282 -4.00 -5.12 -31.43
CA ASN A 282 -4.88 -4.47 -30.48
C ASN A 282 -6.23 -4.08 -31.13
N ALA A 283 -7.36 -4.53 -30.58
CA ALA A 283 -8.69 -4.23 -31.12
C ALA A 283 -9.02 -2.72 -31.14
N ALA A 284 -8.36 -1.90 -30.32
CA ALA A 284 -8.48 -0.44 -30.35
C ALA A 284 -7.84 0.17 -31.61
N GLU A 285 -6.86 -0.50 -32.21
CA GLU A 285 -6.16 -0.07 -33.43
C GLU A 285 -6.90 -0.47 -34.71
N ASN A 286 -8.03 -1.17 -34.61
CA ASN A 286 -8.87 -1.51 -35.76
C ASN A 286 -9.26 -0.22 -36.51
N PRO A 287 -8.84 -0.05 -37.79
CA PRO A 287 -9.08 1.18 -38.54
C PRO A 287 -10.57 1.48 -38.76
N LEU A 288 -11.43 0.46 -38.66
CA LEU A 288 -12.88 0.58 -38.78
C LEU A 288 -13.54 1.24 -37.56
N ASN A 289 -12.85 1.31 -36.42
CA ASN A 289 -13.37 1.99 -35.22
C ASN A 289 -13.60 3.49 -35.47
N ASN A 290 -12.69 4.15 -36.20
CA ASN A 290 -12.76 5.58 -36.51
C ASN A 290 -13.93 5.92 -37.45
N TYR A 291 -14.34 4.98 -38.31
CA TYR A 291 -15.50 5.16 -39.18
C TYR A 291 -16.81 5.20 -38.39
N ARG A 292 -16.91 4.39 -37.33
CA ARG A 292 -18.07 4.36 -36.43
C ARG A 292 -18.18 5.65 -35.60
N GLU A 293 -17.07 6.17 -35.09
CA GLU A 293 -17.06 7.45 -34.34
C GLU A 293 -17.51 8.62 -35.23
N THR A 294 -16.99 8.71 -36.45
CA THR A 294 -17.37 9.77 -37.40
C THR A 294 -18.81 9.65 -37.88
N GLU A 295 -19.37 8.44 -37.98
CA GLU A 295 -20.77 8.21 -38.34
C GLU A 295 -21.73 8.55 -37.18
N VAL A 296 -21.40 8.17 -35.95
CA VAL A 296 -22.16 8.55 -34.74
C VAL A 296 -22.13 10.06 -34.51
N GLU A 297 -20.98 10.72 -34.69
CA GLU A 297 -20.90 12.19 -34.66
C GLU A 297 -21.72 12.84 -35.77
N ARG A 298 -21.78 12.23 -36.96
CA ARG A 298 -22.64 12.66 -38.06
C ARG A 298 -24.11 12.53 -37.69
N GLU A 299 -24.53 11.38 -37.16
CA GLU A 299 -25.91 11.13 -36.74
C GLU A 299 -26.34 12.03 -35.58
N GLU A 300 -25.47 12.25 -34.59
CA GLU A 300 -25.71 13.22 -33.52
C GLU A 300 -25.81 14.64 -34.06
N SER A 301 -24.96 15.01 -35.03
CA SER A 301 -25.04 16.30 -35.72
C SER A 301 -26.35 16.42 -36.49
N TYR A 302 -26.78 15.39 -37.21
CA TYR A 302 -28.07 15.36 -37.89
C TYR A 302 -29.26 15.40 -36.91
N ARG A 303 -29.17 14.75 -35.74
CA ARG A 303 -30.18 14.87 -34.66
C ARG A 303 -30.20 16.25 -34.03
N ARG A 304 -29.05 16.90 -33.83
CA ARG A 304 -28.96 18.29 -33.34
C ARG A 304 -29.47 19.29 -34.37
N ILE A 305 -29.30 19.03 -35.66
CA ILE A 305 -29.84 19.86 -36.76
C ILE A 305 -31.36 19.63 -36.91
N SER A 306 -31.81 18.38 -36.83
CA SER A 306 -33.23 17.98 -36.89
C SER A 306 -34.04 18.53 -35.70
N SER A 307 -33.49 18.45 -34.48
CA SER A 307 -34.14 19.00 -33.27
C SER A 307 -34.15 20.53 -33.20
N LYS A 308 -33.34 21.22 -34.01
CA LYS A 308 -33.35 22.70 -34.12
C LYS A 308 -34.26 23.23 -35.24
N SER A 309 -34.96 22.37 -35.97
CA SER A 309 -35.79 22.76 -37.13
C SER A 309 -37.19 23.32 -36.80
N SER A 310 -37.52 23.64 -35.54
CA SER A 310 -38.80 24.30 -35.22
C SER A 310 -38.70 25.75 -34.77
N THR A 311 -37.51 26.30 -34.48
CA THR A 311 -37.43 27.69 -34.00
C THR A 311 -36.09 28.34 -34.30
N PHE A 312 -35.88 28.86 -35.51
CA PHE A 312 -35.27 30.19 -35.71
C PHE A 312 -35.24 30.59 -37.18
N LYS A 313 -36.04 31.60 -37.51
CA LYS A 313 -35.94 32.39 -38.74
C LYS A 313 -35.22 33.67 -38.35
N GLY A 314 -34.00 33.85 -38.85
CA GLY A 314 -33.35 35.16 -38.93
C GLY A 314 -32.11 35.38 -38.05
N MET A 315 -31.17 36.08 -38.69
CA MET A 315 -30.20 37.02 -38.14
C MET A 315 -28.77 36.53 -37.85
N PHE A 316 -27.85 37.27 -38.50
CA PHE A 316 -26.40 37.40 -38.31
C PHE A 316 -25.46 36.47 -39.08
N ALA A 317 -25.14 36.96 -40.28
CA ALA A 317 -23.80 36.91 -40.83
C ALA A 317 -22.83 37.70 -39.94
N SER A 318 -21.72 37.09 -39.55
CA SER A 318 -20.47 37.80 -39.25
C SER A 318 -19.29 36.83 -39.32
N SER A 319 -18.44 37.13 -40.29
CA SER A 319 -17.14 36.54 -40.59
C SER A 319 -16.27 36.25 -39.37
N LYS A 320 -15.74 35.04 -39.29
CA LYS A 320 -14.36 34.78 -38.82
C LYS A 320 -13.82 33.51 -39.48
N ARG A 321 -12.88 33.74 -40.41
CA ARG A 321 -11.97 32.75 -40.99
C ARG A 321 -11.20 32.02 -39.88
N SER A 322 -11.27 30.70 -39.85
CA SER A 322 -10.13 29.86 -39.47
C SER A 322 -9.82 28.94 -40.64
N MET A 323 -8.55 28.94 -41.05
CA MET A 323 -8.02 28.22 -42.20
C MET A 323 -8.37 26.73 -42.14
N ALA A 324 -9.18 26.27 -43.09
CA ALA A 324 -9.22 24.87 -43.48
C ALA A 324 -7.97 24.60 -44.32
N TYR A 325 -7.06 23.76 -43.82
CA TYR A 325 -6.01 23.15 -44.64
C TYR A 325 -6.72 22.14 -45.56
N GLY A 326 -7.10 22.60 -46.75
CA GLY A 326 -7.63 21.78 -47.82
C GLY A 326 -6.54 20.90 -48.41
N GLY A 327 -6.29 19.76 -47.77
CA GLY A 327 -5.58 18.64 -48.40
C GLY A 327 -6.57 17.85 -49.26
N SER A 328 -6.43 17.95 -50.58
CA SER A 328 -7.12 17.07 -51.53
C SER A 328 -6.67 15.62 -51.27
N ILE A 329 -7.47 14.84 -50.54
CA ILE A 329 -7.21 13.42 -50.36
C ILE A 329 -7.67 12.71 -51.63
N ASN A 330 -6.69 12.40 -52.47
CA ASN A 330 -6.77 11.41 -53.53
C ASN A 330 -7.59 10.20 -53.05
N ARG A 331 -8.63 9.85 -53.82
CA ARG A 331 -9.21 8.50 -53.85
C ARG A 331 -8.11 7.51 -54.23
N LYS A 332 -7.28 7.10 -53.28
CA LYS A 332 -6.59 5.81 -53.37
C LYS A 332 -7.62 4.77 -52.94
N LYS A 333 -8.05 3.96 -53.91
CA LYS A 333 -8.61 2.62 -53.65
C LYS A 333 -7.74 1.99 -52.56
N SER A 334 -8.33 1.67 -51.42
CA SER A 334 -7.70 0.89 -50.37
C SER A 334 -7.33 -0.47 -50.96
N LYS A 335 -6.04 -0.61 -51.30
CA LYS A 335 -5.40 -1.89 -51.51
C LYS A 335 -5.33 -2.59 -50.16
N ASP A 336 -5.78 -3.84 -50.14
CA ASP A 336 -5.34 -4.92 -49.25
C ASP A 336 -5.29 -4.55 -47.76
N VAL A 337 -6.43 -4.69 -47.07
CA VAL A 337 -6.45 -4.85 -45.61
C VAL A 337 -6.15 -6.33 -45.35
N ASP A 338 -4.94 -6.62 -44.90
CA ASP A 338 -4.59 -7.93 -44.35
C ASP A 338 -5.57 -8.28 -43.23
N THR A 339 -6.08 -9.51 -43.19
CA THR A 339 -7.00 -9.98 -42.15
C THR A 339 -6.22 -10.23 -40.86
N GLU A 340 -5.88 -9.15 -40.17
CA GLU A 340 -5.24 -9.19 -38.86
C GLU A 340 -6.25 -9.66 -37.81
N THR A 341 -5.89 -10.69 -37.04
CA THR A 341 -6.70 -11.13 -35.91
C THR A 341 -6.59 -10.11 -34.77
N TYR A 342 -7.72 -9.55 -34.33
CA TYR A 342 -7.71 -8.58 -33.23
C TYR A 342 -7.83 -9.27 -31.86
N VAL A 343 -7.24 -8.66 -30.83
CA VAL A 343 -7.33 -9.08 -29.42
C VAL A 343 -7.85 -7.95 -28.55
N ALA A 344 -8.54 -8.31 -27.48
CA ALA A 344 -9.16 -7.37 -26.58
C ALA A 344 -8.13 -6.45 -25.90
N SER A 345 -8.52 -5.19 -25.74
CA SER A 345 -7.73 -4.18 -25.04
C SER A 345 -8.53 -3.42 -24.01
N LEU A 346 -7.87 -3.08 -22.92
CA LEU A 346 -8.39 -2.34 -21.80
C LEU A 346 -7.77 -0.95 -21.79
N LEU A 347 -8.58 0.07 -22.01
CA LEU A 347 -8.23 1.46 -21.76
C LEU A 347 -8.65 1.81 -20.33
N SER A 348 -7.69 2.10 -19.46
CA SER A 348 -7.94 2.52 -18.09
C SER A 348 -7.61 4.00 -17.90
N GLU A 349 -8.38 4.67 -17.03
CA GLU A 349 -7.97 5.96 -16.47
C GLU A 349 -6.62 5.86 -15.74
N PRO A 350 -5.91 6.99 -15.55
CA PRO A 350 -4.69 7.01 -14.76
C PRO A 350 -4.95 6.60 -13.29
N PRO A 351 -3.96 5.99 -12.62
CA PRO A 351 -4.06 5.59 -11.22
C PRO A 351 -4.50 6.77 -10.33
N ASN A 352 -5.51 6.56 -9.49
CA ASN A 352 -6.02 7.58 -8.58
C ASN A 352 -6.41 6.99 -7.23
N PRO A 353 -6.29 7.75 -6.13
CA PRO A 353 -6.57 7.25 -4.78
C PRO A 353 -8.07 7.06 -4.50
N ASN A 354 -8.99 7.48 -5.37
CA ASN A 354 -10.42 7.36 -5.07
C ASN A 354 -10.90 5.91 -5.21
N VAL A 355 -11.17 5.27 -4.07
CA VAL A 355 -11.61 3.86 -3.96
C VAL A 355 -12.95 3.59 -4.66
N ASN A 356 -13.83 4.61 -4.73
CA ASN A 356 -15.19 4.45 -5.25
C ASN A 356 -15.35 4.88 -6.72
N ASN A 357 -14.30 5.43 -7.32
CA ASN A 357 -14.34 5.88 -8.71
C ASN A 357 -13.42 5.00 -9.56
N TYR A 358 -13.94 4.55 -10.69
CA TYR A 358 -13.15 3.93 -11.74
C TYR A 358 -13.84 4.18 -13.07
N THR A 359 -13.08 4.62 -14.06
CA THR A 359 -13.54 4.75 -15.44
C THR A 359 -12.57 4.06 -16.40
N GLY A 360 -13.12 3.26 -17.30
CA GLY A 360 -12.34 2.55 -18.31
C GLY A 360 -13.20 2.14 -19.49
N LYS A 361 -12.58 1.58 -20.52
CA LYS A 361 -13.24 1.01 -21.69
C LYS A 361 -12.58 -0.31 -22.06
N LEU A 362 -13.37 -1.36 -22.24
CA LEU A 362 -12.92 -2.65 -22.76
C LEU A 362 -13.32 -2.73 -24.23
N THR A 363 -12.33 -2.77 -25.13
CA THR A 363 -12.55 -2.95 -26.57
C THR A 363 -12.34 -4.41 -26.92
N LEU A 364 -13.40 -5.08 -27.34
CA LEU A 364 -13.39 -6.48 -27.77
C LEU A 364 -13.12 -6.60 -29.27
N PRO A 365 -12.54 -7.72 -29.73
CA PRO A 365 -12.39 -7.98 -31.16
C PRO A 365 -13.74 -8.01 -31.89
N PRO A 366 -13.75 -7.70 -33.20
CA PRO A 366 -14.97 -7.68 -33.99
C PRO A 366 -15.56 -9.09 -34.13
N GLY A 367 -16.89 -9.19 -34.19
CA GLY A 367 -17.59 -10.47 -34.28
C GLY A 367 -17.47 -11.15 -35.65
N LYS A 368 -17.14 -10.38 -36.70
CA LYS A 368 -16.83 -10.87 -38.05
C LYS A 368 -15.68 -10.05 -38.63
N ASP A 369 -14.93 -10.68 -39.53
CA ASP A 369 -13.87 -10.00 -40.27
C ASP A 369 -14.45 -8.83 -41.08
N GLY A 370 -13.93 -7.63 -40.84
CA GLY A 370 -14.40 -6.40 -41.49
C GLY A 370 -15.50 -5.64 -40.74
N ASP A 371 -15.88 -6.05 -39.53
CA ASP A 371 -16.73 -5.25 -38.64
C ASP A 371 -15.89 -4.36 -37.69
N PRO A 372 -16.45 -3.23 -37.18
CA PRO A 372 -15.79 -2.44 -36.16
C PRO A 372 -15.73 -3.20 -34.82
N SER A 373 -14.70 -2.93 -34.02
CA SER A 373 -14.56 -3.49 -32.69
C SER A 373 -15.69 -3.02 -31.75
N ILE A 374 -15.99 -3.82 -30.74
CA ILE A 374 -17.08 -3.54 -29.79
C ILE A 374 -16.48 -2.97 -28.51
N THR A 375 -16.81 -1.72 -28.17
CA THR A 375 -16.33 -1.07 -26.94
C THR A 375 -17.40 -1.09 -25.85
N ILE A 376 -17.04 -1.58 -24.66
CA ILE A 376 -17.89 -1.65 -23.46
C ILE A 376 -17.33 -0.70 -22.40
N PRO A 377 -18.14 0.20 -21.81
CA PRO A 377 -17.68 1.05 -20.72
C PRO A 377 -17.49 0.23 -19.43
N LEU A 378 -16.44 0.55 -18.67
CA LEU A 378 -16.15 -0.03 -17.37
C LEU A 378 -16.28 1.03 -16.28
N ASN A 379 -16.94 0.64 -15.19
CA ASN A 379 -17.17 1.46 -14.01
C ASN A 379 -16.61 0.79 -12.75
N ASN A 380 -16.79 1.40 -11.58
CA ASN A 380 -16.38 0.84 -10.30
C ASN A 380 -16.98 -0.57 -10.03
N ASP A 381 -18.12 -0.92 -10.61
CA ASP A 381 -18.74 -2.23 -10.43
C ASP A 381 -17.96 -3.37 -11.11
N ASN A 382 -17.03 -3.06 -12.01
CA ASN A 382 -16.23 -4.04 -12.74
C ASN A 382 -14.85 -4.29 -12.11
N ILE A 383 -14.42 -3.48 -11.13
CA ILE A 383 -13.08 -3.58 -10.53
C ILE A 383 -13.12 -4.28 -9.16
N LEU A 384 -12.18 -5.20 -8.98
CA LEU A 384 -11.84 -5.86 -7.72
C LEU A 384 -10.58 -5.20 -7.17
N LEU A 385 -10.69 -4.62 -5.99
CA LEU A 385 -9.61 -3.84 -5.39
C LEU A 385 -8.61 -4.75 -4.66
N ARG A 386 -7.33 -4.39 -4.72
CA ARG A 386 -6.28 -5.03 -3.92
C ARG A 386 -6.66 -5.06 -2.44
N GLY A 387 -6.50 -6.21 -1.80
CA GLY A 387 -6.78 -6.37 -0.37
C GLY A 387 -8.24 -6.74 -0.05
N ALA A 388 -9.15 -6.62 -1.02
CA ALA A 388 -10.49 -7.19 -0.91
C ALA A 388 -10.40 -8.73 -0.88
N VAL A 389 -11.38 -9.39 -0.26
CA VAL A 389 -11.43 -10.85 -0.17
C VAL A 389 -12.62 -11.38 -0.95
N LEU A 390 -12.40 -12.35 -1.83
CA LEU A 390 -13.48 -12.99 -2.59
C LEU A 390 -14.35 -13.83 -1.65
N ARG A 391 -15.67 -13.62 -1.66
CA ARG A 391 -16.66 -14.34 -0.83
C ARG A 391 -17.80 -14.82 -1.73
N ASN A 392 -18.51 -15.87 -1.34
CA ASN A 392 -19.69 -16.38 -2.06
C ASN A 392 -19.52 -16.51 -3.59
N THR A 393 -18.29 -16.76 -4.02
CA THR A 393 -17.86 -16.93 -5.40
C THR A 393 -16.74 -17.96 -5.34
N GLU A 394 -16.86 -19.05 -6.10
CA GLU A 394 -15.92 -20.17 -6.07
C GLU A 394 -14.60 -19.80 -6.76
N TRP A 395 -14.73 -19.18 -7.93
CA TRP A 395 -13.62 -18.64 -8.69
C TRP A 395 -14.04 -17.36 -9.43
N ALA A 396 -13.08 -16.47 -9.65
CA ALA A 396 -13.18 -15.28 -10.48
C ALA A 396 -11.92 -15.12 -11.32
N ILE A 397 -12.07 -14.80 -12.60
CA ILE A 397 -10.97 -14.46 -13.51
C ILE A 397 -11.08 -12.99 -13.86
N GLY A 398 -9.94 -12.30 -13.83
CA GLY A 398 -9.87 -10.93 -14.29
C GLY A 398 -8.48 -10.55 -14.80
N VAL A 399 -8.37 -9.35 -15.37
CA VAL A 399 -7.10 -8.79 -15.84
C VAL A 399 -6.58 -7.77 -14.84
N ALA A 400 -5.31 -7.86 -14.46
CA ALA A 400 -4.67 -6.88 -13.60
C ALA A 400 -4.54 -5.53 -14.33
N CYS A 401 -5.18 -4.48 -13.81
CA CYS A 401 -5.13 -3.14 -14.39
C CYS A 401 -4.11 -2.24 -13.69
N PHE A 402 -4.06 -2.26 -12.35
CA PHE A 402 -3.06 -1.54 -11.57
C PHE A 402 -2.31 -2.52 -10.68
N THR A 403 -0.99 -2.39 -10.64
CA THR A 403 -0.06 -3.25 -9.88
C THR A 403 0.82 -2.40 -8.97
N GLY A 404 1.17 -2.93 -7.80
CA GLY A 404 2.15 -2.31 -6.91
C GLY A 404 1.70 -0.95 -6.39
N ASP A 405 2.54 0.05 -6.66
CA ASP A 405 2.36 1.45 -6.27
C ASP A 405 1.14 2.10 -6.94
N ASP A 406 0.71 1.60 -8.11
CA ASP A 406 -0.44 2.14 -8.85
C ASP A 406 -1.78 1.72 -8.22
N THR A 407 -1.78 0.73 -7.32
CA THR A 407 -3.02 0.23 -6.73
C THR A 407 -3.66 1.24 -5.80
N LYS A 408 -4.99 1.35 -5.84
CA LYS A 408 -5.74 2.34 -5.04
C LYS A 408 -5.46 2.22 -3.54
N LEU A 409 -5.22 1.01 -3.05
CA LEU A 409 -4.87 0.77 -1.64
C LEU A 409 -3.51 1.36 -1.26
N VAL A 410 -2.50 1.26 -2.15
CA VAL A 410 -1.16 1.79 -1.89
C VAL A 410 -1.13 3.30 -2.07
N LEU A 411 -1.87 3.85 -3.04
CA LEU A 411 -2.04 5.31 -3.20
C LEU A 411 -2.70 5.98 -1.99
N ASN A 412 -3.54 5.26 -1.24
CA ASN A 412 -4.11 5.73 0.03
C ASN A 412 -3.22 5.43 1.24
N SER A 413 -2.11 4.72 1.06
CA SER A 413 -1.16 4.45 2.13
C SER A 413 -0.15 5.58 2.25
N PHE A 414 0.08 6.06 3.47
CA PHE A 414 1.10 7.08 3.72
C PHE A 414 2.43 6.42 4.05
N THR A 415 3.53 6.95 3.48
CA THR A 415 4.87 6.59 3.92
C THR A 415 5.01 6.84 5.42
N THR A 416 5.57 5.90 6.17
CA THR A 416 5.60 5.98 7.63
C THR A 416 6.53 7.13 8.06
N PRO A 417 6.02 8.25 8.62
CA PRO A 417 6.86 9.38 8.99
C PRO A 417 7.68 9.05 10.24
N SER A 418 8.89 9.63 10.38
CA SER A 418 9.64 9.58 11.63
C SER A 418 9.02 10.52 12.67
N LYS A 419 8.16 9.96 13.52
CA LYS A 419 7.49 10.70 14.60
C LYS A 419 8.47 10.95 15.75
N PHE A 420 8.58 12.20 16.18
CA PHE A 420 9.21 12.57 17.45
C PHE A 420 8.18 12.53 18.58
N SER A 421 8.58 12.04 19.75
CA SER A 421 7.77 12.17 20.95
C SER A 421 7.70 13.64 21.38
N ASN A 422 6.62 14.03 22.04
CA ASN A 422 6.58 15.35 22.67
C ASN A 422 7.62 15.50 23.79
N LEU A 423 8.04 14.38 24.41
CA LEU A 423 9.17 14.37 25.35
C LEU A 423 10.46 14.80 24.64
N ASP A 424 10.73 14.30 23.43
CA ASP A 424 11.90 14.71 22.63
C ASP A 424 11.89 16.23 22.35
N LYS A 425 10.72 16.79 22.02
CA LYS A 425 10.57 18.24 21.79
C LYS A 425 10.85 19.07 23.05
N LEU A 426 10.31 18.64 24.20
CA LEU A 426 10.51 19.32 25.47
C LEU A 426 11.99 19.27 25.90
N MET A 427 12.62 18.12 25.72
CA MET A 427 14.03 17.91 26.02
C MET A 427 14.91 18.81 25.14
N ASN A 428 14.66 18.87 23.82
CA ASN A 428 15.36 19.78 22.91
C ASN A 428 15.20 21.26 23.33
N LYS A 429 13.98 21.69 23.69
CA LYS A 429 13.74 23.06 24.19
C LYS A 429 14.54 23.34 25.47
N THR A 430 14.60 22.39 26.39
CA THR A 430 15.33 22.52 27.65
C THR A 430 16.83 22.63 27.41
N VAL A 431 17.38 21.81 26.49
CA VAL A 431 18.80 21.88 26.13
C VAL A 431 19.19 23.23 25.53
N TYR A 432 18.36 23.84 24.69
CA TYR A 432 18.65 25.18 24.18
C TYR A 432 18.73 26.23 25.29
N VAL A 433 17.84 26.16 26.29
CA VAL A 433 17.86 27.08 27.44
C VAL A 433 19.12 26.87 28.28
N ILE A 434 19.46 25.63 28.60
CA ILE A 434 20.67 25.31 29.37
C ILE A 434 21.92 25.74 28.61
N PHE A 435 22.00 25.47 27.32
CA PHE A 435 23.13 25.85 26.47
C PHE A 435 23.35 27.36 26.43
N PHE A 436 22.27 28.15 26.34
CA PHE A 436 22.34 29.61 26.41
C PHE A 436 22.90 30.09 27.76
N VAL A 437 22.38 29.58 28.87
CA VAL A 437 22.86 29.91 30.23
C VAL A 437 24.33 29.52 30.39
N MET A 438 24.70 28.36 29.87
CA MET A 438 26.07 27.83 29.92
C MET A 438 27.05 28.74 29.17
N ILE A 439 26.73 29.20 27.95
CA ILE A 439 27.60 30.13 27.21
C ILE A 439 27.82 31.43 28.00
N VAL A 440 26.77 32.02 28.57
CA VAL A 440 26.88 33.26 29.35
C VAL A 440 27.80 33.06 30.55
N LEU A 441 27.62 31.97 31.30
CA LEU A 441 28.46 31.66 32.46
C LEU A 441 29.92 31.43 32.07
N ILE A 442 30.17 30.65 31.01
CA ILE A 442 31.52 30.36 30.50
C ILE A 442 32.20 31.66 30.05
N SER A 443 31.51 32.54 29.32
CA SER A 443 32.09 33.82 28.89
C SER A 443 32.48 34.69 30.09
N LEU A 444 31.63 34.77 31.12
CA LEU A 444 31.95 35.53 32.34
C LEU A 444 33.15 34.95 33.09
N MET A 445 33.22 33.62 33.22
CA MET A 445 34.34 32.94 33.87
C MET A 445 35.64 33.09 33.07
N ALA A 446 35.60 32.97 31.74
CA ALA A 446 36.75 33.14 30.88
C ALA A 446 37.30 34.58 30.91
N ILE A 447 36.43 35.60 30.90
CA ILE A 447 36.85 36.99 31.07
C ILE A 447 37.51 37.18 32.45
N GLY A 448 36.87 36.68 33.52
CA GLY A 448 37.40 36.77 34.88
C GLY A 448 38.77 36.10 35.03
N ALA A 449 38.95 34.92 34.42
CA ALA A 449 40.22 34.19 34.41
C ALA A 449 41.32 34.96 33.67
N VAL A 450 41.05 35.44 32.46
CA VAL A 450 42.02 36.22 31.67
C VAL A 450 42.42 37.51 32.40
N VAL A 451 41.46 38.25 32.96
CA VAL A 451 41.74 39.49 33.70
C VAL A 451 42.55 39.20 34.97
N THR A 452 42.24 38.14 35.71
CA THR A 452 42.97 37.80 36.93
C THR A 452 44.38 37.30 36.63
N ASN A 453 44.52 36.39 35.65
CA ASN A 453 45.80 35.79 35.27
C ASN A 453 46.74 36.82 34.65
N SER A 454 46.24 37.78 33.88
CA SER A 454 47.07 38.86 33.32
C SER A 454 47.52 39.87 34.37
N ASN A 455 46.65 40.22 35.33
CA ASN A 455 46.98 41.19 36.38
C ASN A 455 47.91 40.61 37.45
N ARG A 456 47.78 39.31 37.78
CA ARG A 456 48.56 38.63 38.84
C ARG A 456 49.61 37.66 38.31
N PHE A 457 49.98 37.78 37.04
CA PHE A 457 50.85 36.82 36.35
C PHE A 457 52.18 36.58 37.08
N ASP A 458 52.79 37.65 37.60
CA ASP A 458 54.11 37.62 38.22
C ASP A 458 54.04 37.45 39.76
N GLU A 459 52.85 37.37 40.36
CA GLU A 459 52.67 37.28 41.82
C GLU A 459 52.84 35.85 42.36
N PHE A 460 52.46 34.84 41.57
CA PHE A 460 52.40 33.45 42.04
C PHE A 460 53.56 32.60 41.52
N TRP A 461 54.73 32.77 42.14
CA TRP A 461 55.97 32.06 41.79
C TRP A 461 55.86 30.52 41.74
N TYR A 462 54.93 29.91 42.46
CA TYR A 462 54.76 28.47 42.53
C TYR A 462 53.95 27.88 41.37
N PHE A 463 53.29 28.71 40.56
CA PHE A 463 52.58 28.25 39.34
C PHE A 463 53.51 28.10 38.12
N GLY A 464 54.80 28.46 38.22
CA GLY A 464 55.72 28.36 37.08
C GLY A 464 55.47 29.41 35.99
N LEU A 465 54.76 30.49 36.32
CA LEU A 465 54.44 31.60 35.42
C LEU A 465 55.30 32.81 35.75
N ASN A 466 56.02 33.33 34.76
CA ASN A 466 56.84 34.54 34.92
C ASN A 466 57.22 35.13 33.57
N LYS A 467 57.11 36.45 33.42
CA LYS A 467 57.59 37.13 32.19
C LYS A 467 59.10 37.05 32.03
N ASN A 468 59.85 36.92 33.12
CA ASN A 468 61.30 36.86 33.11
C ASN A 468 61.80 35.40 33.24
N THR A 469 62.28 34.84 32.12
CA THR A 469 62.81 33.47 32.03
C THR A 469 64.08 33.21 32.85
N THR A 470 64.75 34.28 33.32
CA THR A 470 66.01 34.17 34.07
C THR A 470 65.82 34.21 35.58
N GLN A 471 64.59 34.33 36.07
CA GLN A 471 64.32 34.42 37.51
C GLN A 471 64.54 33.06 38.20
N VAL A 472 65.40 33.02 39.21
CA VAL A 472 65.60 31.85 40.08
C VAL A 472 64.44 31.71 41.06
N TRP A 473 64.24 30.50 41.60
CA TRP A 473 63.20 30.25 42.61
C TRP A 473 63.33 31.19 43.81
N PRO A 474 62.28 31.91 44.23
CA PRO A 474 62.42 32.90 45.31
C PRO A 474 62.84 32.32 46.67
N TYR A 475 62.67 31.01 46.88
CA TYR A 475 62.99 30.30 48.14
C TYR A 475 63.98 29.14 47.94
N LEU A 476 64.45 28.90 46.72
CA LEU A 476 65.36 27.79 46.36
C LEU A 476 66.44 28.28 45.37
N PRO A 477 67.31 29.23 45.76
CA PRO A 477 68.24 29.91 44.86
C PRO A 477 69.36 29.02 44.31
N ASP A 478 69.64 27.89 44.95
CA ASP A 478 70.71 26.95 44.56
C ASP A 478 70.32 26.01 43.41
N LEU A 479 69.04 26.00 43.00
CA LEU A 479 68.55 25.22 41.87
C LEU A 479 68.57 26.05 40.59
N PRO A 480 68.79 25.43 39.41
CA PRO A 480 68.64 26.13 38.15
C PRO A 480 67.21 26.70 38.00
N PRO A 481 67.05 27.84 37.30
CA PRO A 481 65.73 28.43 37.07
C PRO A 481 64.83 27.43 36.36
N PRO A 482 63.55 27.34 36.73
CA PRO A 482 62.61 26.45 36.06
C PRO A 482 62.31 26.95 34.64
N GLU A 483 61.77 26.06 33.81
CA GLU A 483 61.19 26.46 32.53
C GLU A 483 59.92 27.29 32.79
N TRP A 484 60.07 28.61 32.82
CA TRP A 484 58.96 29.55 33.03
C TRP A 484 58.08 29.64 31.79
N GLU A 485 56.78 29.48 31.96
CA GLU A 485 55.81 29.84 30.94
C GLU A 485 55.65 31.36 30.90
N THR A 486 55.91 31.95 29.72
CA THR A 486 55.98 33.41 29.54
C THR A 486 54.68 34.04 29.02
N THR A 487 53.70 33.22 28.65
CA THR A 487 52.43 33.66 28.07
C THR A 487 51.25 33.09 28.84
N THR A 488 50.25 33.92 29.14
CA THR A 488 48.96 33.46 29.64
C THR A 488 48.10 32.90 28.51
N ASP A 489 47.23 31.95 28.85
CA ASP A 489 46.16 31.53 27.96
C ASP A 489 45.27 32.69 27.49
N ASN A 490 44.88 32.61 26.22
CA ASN A 490 43.95 33.56 25.61
C ASN A 490 42.50 33.29 26.07
N PHE A 491 41.63 34.28 25.88
CA PHE A 491 40.19 34.15 26.16
C PHE A 491 39.57 32.90 25.54
N ILE A 492 39.94 32.56 24.30
CA ILE A 492 39.39 31.38 23.60
C ILE A 492 39.84 30.08 24.27
N GLN A 493 41.10 29.99 24.73
CA GLN A 493 41.63 28.80 25.40
C GLN A 493 40.95 28.60 26.76
N GLN A 494 40.81 29.68 27.54
CA GLN A 494 40.08 29.67 28.81
C GLN A 494 38.58 29.40 28.61
N PHE A 495 37.97 29.95 27.56
CA PHE A 495 36.58 29.68 27.19
C PHE A 495 36.36 28.19 26.86
N LEU A 496 37.24 27.58 26.07
CA LEU A 496 37.16 26.16 25.71
C LEU A 496 37.45 25.24 26.91
N LEU A 497 38.40 25.62 27.78
CA LEU A 497 38.63 24.93 29.05
C LEU A 497 37.36 24.91 29.91
N PHE A 498 36.75 26.07 30.17
CA PHE A 498 35.50 26.15 30.94
C PHE A 498 34.32 25.47 30.24
N LEU A 499 34.28 25.44 28.91
CA LEU A 499 33.30 24.68 28.13
C LEU A 499 33.42 23.17 28.38
N THR A 500 34.63 22.62 28.42
CA THR A 500 34.84 21.20 28.76
C THR A 500 34.55 20.91 30.23
N LEU A 501 34.88 21.83 31.13
CA LEU A 501 34.62 21.71 32.57
C LEU A 501 33.12 21.69 32.89
N LEU A 502 32.34 22.58 32.29
CA LEU A 502 30.90 22.72 32.55
C LEU A 502 30.03 21.87 31.62
N SER A 503 30.63 20.97 30.83
CA SER A 503 29.92 20.06 29.92
C SER A 503 28.85 19.19 30.59
N SER A 504 28.96 18.96 31.90
CA SER A 504 27.98 18.19 32.69
C SER A 504 26.67 18.94 32.99
N PHE A 505 26.56 20.24 32.65
CA PHE A 505 25.32 21.02 32.81
C PHE A 505 24.16 20.45 31.97
N VAL A 506 24.46 19.89 30.80
CA VAL A 506 23.51 19.09 30.04
C VAL A 506 23.73 17.63 30.45
N PRO A 507 22.87 17.06 31.31
CA PRO A 507 23.10 15.73 31.85
C PRO A 507 22.99 14.67 30.75
N LEU A 508 24.11 14.05 30.38
CA LEU A 508 24.15 12.91 29.46
C LEU A 508 23.28 11.75 29.96
N SER A 509 23.24 11.58 31.28
CA SER A 509 22.41 10.58 31.95
C SER A 509 20.92 10.74 31.67
N LEU A 510 20.40 11.95 31.41
CA LEU A 510 18.99 12.16 31.09
C LEU A 510 18.60 11.42 29.81
N TYR A 511 19.41 11.56 28.77
CA TYR A 511 19.18 10.93 27.47
C TYR A 511 19.33 9.41 27.53
N VAL A 512 20.38 8.94 28.20
CA VAL A 512 20.63 7.51 28.43
C VAL A 512 19.45 6.89 29.19
N THR A 513 18.98 7.55 30.25
CA THR A 513 17.90 7.03 31.10
C THR A 513 16.59 6.95 30.34
N VAL A 514 16.23 7.99 29.56
CA VAL A 514 14.99 7.97 28.77
C VAL A 514 15.00 6.81 27.77
N GLU A 515 16.12 6.54 27.10
CA GLU A 515 16.24 5.42 26.15
C GLU A 515 16.20 4.03 26.81
N ILE A 516 16.78 3.90 28.02
CA ILE A 516 16.67 2.64 28.77
C ILE A 516 15.24 2.43 29.27
N VAL A 517 14.58 3.48 29.73
CA VAL A 517 13.19 3.41 30.21
C VAL A 517 12.25 3.06 29.06
N THR A 518 12.41 3.67 27.88
CA THR A 518 11.59 3.35 26.70
C THR A 518 11.76 1.88 26.30
N PHE A 519 12.99 1.36 26.33
CA PHE A 519 13.26 -0.06 26.08
C PHE A 519 12.50 -0.99 27.02
N TRP A 520 12.60 -0.75 28.33
CA TRP A 520 11.90 -1.56 29.32
C TRP A 520 10.38 -1.43 29.23
N MET A 521 9.85 -0.23 28.94
CA MET A 521 8.42 -0.05 28.67
C MET A 521 7.94 -0.89 27.48
N MET A 522 8.70 -0.92 26.38
CA MET A 522 8.36 -1.76 25.23
C MET A 522 8.45 -3.25 25.57
N TYR A 523 9.46 -3.66 26.35
CA TYR A 523 9.60 -5.05 26.80
C TYR A 523 8.41 -5.49 27.68
N PHE A 524 7.97 -4.65 28.62
CA PHE A 524 6.83 -4.96 29.48
C PHE A 524 5.53 -5.08 28.68
N ILE A 525 5.27 -4.19 27.72
CA ILE A 525 4.09 -4.33 26.84
C ILE A 525 4.13 -5.64 26.04
N ASN A 526 5.30 -6.01 25.53
CA ASN A 526 5.45 -7.22 24.71
C ASN A 526 5.30 -8.52 25.50
N THR A 527 5.57 -8.49 26.80
CA THR A 527 5.53 -9.66 27.69
C THR A 527 4.26 -9.71 28.54
N ASP A 528 3.40 -8.71 28.44
CA ASP A 528 2.16 -8.62 29.19
C ASP A 528 1.16 -9.70 28.76
N LYS A 529 0.70 -10.50 29.72
CA LYS A 529 -0.28 -11.58 29.50
C LYS A 529 -1.72 -11.05 29.48
N ASP A 530 -1.98 -9.90 30.07
CA ASP A 530 -3.34 -9.31 30.11
C ASP A 530 -3.74 -8.71 28.76
N ILE A 531 -2.74 -8.33 27.94
CA ILE A 531 -2.91 -7.77 26.59
C ILE A 531 -2.57 -8.82 25.51
N TYR A 532 -2.62 -10.10 25.88
CA TYR A 532 -2.49 -11.23 24.95
C TYR A 532 -3.87 -11.73 24.52
N HIS A 533 -4.03 -12.05 23.24
CA HIS A 533 -5.28 -12.59 22.71
C HIS A 533 -5.19 -14.11 22.49
N PRO A 534 -5.82 -14.95 23.34
CA PRO A 534 -5.65 -16.41 23.29
C PRO A 534 -6.18 -17.08 22.02
N LYS A 535 -7.25 -16.54 21.41
CA LYS A 535 -7.90 -17.19 20.26
C LYS A 535 -7.08 -17.11 18.98
N THR A 536 -6.27 -16.05 18.81
CA THR A 536 -5.40 -15.89 17.63
C THR A 536 -3.94 -16.12 17.95
N ASP A 537 -3.60 -16.43 19.21
CA ASP A 537 -2.22 -16.56 19.69
C ASP A 537 -1.35 -15.34 19.33
N THR A 538 -1.88 -14.14 19.60
CA THR A 538 -1.20 -12.89 19.26
C THR A 538 -0.96 -12.04 20.50
N PRO A 539 0.31 -11.79 20.88
CA PRO A 539 0.65 -10.82 21.93
C PRO A 539 0.57 -9.38 21.42
N ALA A 540 0.44 -8.42 22.35
CA ALA A 540 0.67 -7.03 22.04
C ALA A 540 2.14 -6.80 21.64
N LEU A 541 2.38 -6.06 20.56
CA LEU A 541 3.73 -5.76 20.08
C LEU A 541 3.93 -4.25 19.94
N ALA A 542 4.75 -3.67 20.81
CA ALA A 542 5.24 -2.31 20.73
C ALA A 542 6.26 -2.19 19.58
N ARG A 543 5.85 -1.56 18.48
CA ARG A 543 6.66 -1.42 17.25
C ARG A 543 7.43 -0.09 17.14
N SER A 544 7.28 0.80 18.11
CA SER A 544 7.86 2.15 18.07
C SER A 544 8.14 2.69 19.48
N THR A 545 9.15 3.55 19.59
CA THR A 545 9.59 4.23 20.82
C THR A 545 8.61 5.30 21.34
N ILE A 546 7.53 5.58 20.61
CA ILE A 546 6.46 6.53 20.99
C ILE A 546 5.57 5.97 22.11
N VAL A 547 5.93 4.82 22.69
CA VAL A 547 5.26 4.23 23.86
C VAL A 547 5.11 5.22 25.02
N THR A 548 6.04 6.17 25.15
CA THR A 548 6.04 7.21 26.19
C THR A 548 4.88 8.19 26.07
N ASP A 549 4.30 8.36 24.87
CA ASP A 549 3.19 9.28 24.65
C ASP A 549 1.82 8.61 24.88
N LEU A 550 1.76 7.30 25.13
CA LEU A 550 0.50 6.57 25.31
C LEU A 550 -0.33 7.12 26.48
N GLY A 551 0.31 7.52 27.57
CA GLY A 551 -0.35 8.13 28.74
C GLY A 551 -0.88 9.55 28.52
N ARG A 552 -0.66 10.14 27.34
CA ARG A 552 -1.08 11.52 27.00
C ARG A 552 -2.16 11.58 25.94
N VAL A 553 -2.66 10.44 25.49
CA VAL A 553 -3.68 10.38 24.44
C VAL A 553 -4.99 11.00 24.96
N SER A 554 -5.36 12.17 24.46
CA SER A 554 -6.64 12.83 24.79
C SER A 554 -7.80 12.40 23.91
N TYR A 555 -7.51 11.99 22.67
CA TYR A 555 -8.50 11.61 21.68
C TYR A 555 -8.15 10.24 21.12
N ILE A 556 -9.11 9.32 21.17
CA ILE A 556 -9.01 7.99 20.56
C ILE A 556 -9.95 7.97 19.36
N PHE A 557 -9.39 8.00 18.16
CA PHE A 557 -10.14 7.73 16.94
C PHE A 557 -10.24 6.21 16.78
N SER A 558 -11.44 5.68 16.97
CA SER A 558 -11.70 4.25 16.83
C SER A 558 -12.48 3.99 15.56
N ASP A 559 -12.06 2.98 14.79
CA ASP A 559 -12.89 2.44 13.73
C ASP A 559 -14.07 1.66 14.34
N LYS A 560 -15.22 1.69 13.69
CA LYS A 560 -16.40 0.94 14.14
C LYS A 560 -16.24 -0.55 13.83
N THR A 561 -15.93 -0.85 12.58
CA THR A 561 -15.89 -2.22 12.08
C THR A 561 -14.55 -2.87 12.38
N GLY A 562 -14.55 -4.14 12.79
CA GLY A 562 -13.32 -4.86 13.13
C GLY A 562 -12.63 -4.43 14.44
N THR A 563 -12.95 -3.24 14.97
CA THR A 563 -12.42 -2.73 16.25
C THR A 563 -13.48 -2.71 17.35
N LEU A 564 -14.55 -1.92 17.20
CA LEU A 564 -15.62 -1.83 18.21
C LEU A 564 -16.61 -3.00 18.11
N THR A 565 -16.91 -3.44 16.88
CA THR A 565 -17.85 -4.54 16.64
C THR A 565 -17.14 -5.75 16.05
N ARG A 566 -17.47 -6.94 16.57
CA ARG A 566 -17.17 -8.20 15.88
C ARG A 566 -18.06 -8.28 14.64
N ASN A 567 -17.52 -8.74 13.51
CA ASN A 567 -18.26 -8.94 12.25
C ASN A 567 -19.19 -10.18 12.34
N VAL A 568 -20.06 -10.23 13.36
CA VAL A 568 -20.99 -11.33 13.65
C VAL A 568 -22.37 -10.73 13.93
N MET A 569 -23.29 -10.91 12.99
CA MET A 569 -24.67 -10.46 13.12
C MET A 569 -25.51 -11.58 13.74
N ARG A 570 -26.07 -11.34 14.93
CA ARG A 570 -27.02 -12.27 15.58
C ARG A 570 -28.39 -11.63 15.61
N PHE A 571 -29.39 -12.30 15.03
CA PHE A 571 -30.78 -11.90 15.18
C PHE A 571 -31.17 -11.97 16.66
N LYS A 572 -31.74 -10.89 17.20
CA LYS A 572 -32.08 -10.78 18.63
C LYS A 572 -33.57 -10.66 18.87
N ARG A 573 -34.23 -9.75 18.15
CA ARG A 573 -35.64 -9.44 18.29
C ARG A 573 -36.22 -9.01 16.95
N CYS A 574 -37.52 -9.20 16.78
CA CYS A 574 -38.30 -8.54 15.74
C CYS A 574 -39.60 -8.02 16.35
N SER A 575 -40.20 -7.05 15.68
CA SER A 575 -41.58 -6.65 15.93
C SER A 575 -42.42 -7.14 14.77
N VAL A 576 -43.47 -7.92 15.04
CA VAL A 576 -44.45 -8.34 14.02
C VAL A 576 -45.81 -7.90 14.52
N ASP A 577 -46.52 -7.11 13.72
CA ASP A 577 -47.84 -6.58 14.06
C ASP A 577 -47.90 -5.84 15.42
N GLY A 578 -46.86 -5.03 15.70
CA GLY A 578 -46.73 -4.30 16.98
C GLY A 578 -46.35 -5.16 18.19
N LEU A 579 -46.30 -6.50 18.05
CA LEU A 579 -45.84 -7.41 19.10
C LEU A 579 -44.32 -7.60 19.00
N ALA A 580 -43.61 -7.39 20.11
CA ALA A 580 -42.17 -7.57 20.18
C ALA A 580 -41.80 -9.01 20.56
N PHE A 581 -41.09 -9.69 19.68
CA PHE A 581 -40.60 -11.06 19.86
C PHE A 581 -39.11 -11.07 20.18
N GLY A 582 -38.70 -11.98 21.08
CA GLY A 582 -37.30 -12.23 21.43
C GLY A 582 -36.89 -11.76 22.82
N ALA A 583 -35.77 -12.26 23.33
CA ALA A 583 -35.32 -12.07 24.70
C ALA A 583 -35.01 -10.59 25.03
N PRO A 584 -35.32 -10.13 26.26
CA PRO A 584 -34.97 -8.78 26.71
C PRO A 584 -33.45 -8.56 26.66
N ILE A 585 -33.04 -7.42 26.10
CA ILE A 585 -31.63 -7.04 26.02
C ILE A 585 -31.24 -6.46 27.38
N GLU A 586 -30.64 -7.28 28.24
CA GLU A 586 -29.94 -6.74 29.40
C GLU A 586 -28.70 -5.96 28.91
N LYS A 587 -28.69 -4.64 29.14
CA LYS A 587 -27.48 -3.82 28.99
C LYS A 587 -26.51 -4.16 30.12
N LYS A 588 -25.83 -5.32 30.04
CA LYS A 588 -24.74 -5.65 30.96
C LYS A 588 -23.41 -5.11 30.41
N SER A 589 -22.64 -4.47 31.28
CA SER A 589 -21.31 -3.94 30.98
C SER A 589 -20.32 -5.05 30.56
N PRO A 590 -19.29 -4.73 29.75
CA PRO A 590 -18.45 -5.73 29.06
C PRO A 590 -17.71 -6.74 29.94
N LYS A 591 -17.49 -6.44 31.24
CA LYS A 591 -16.72 -7.32 32.14
C LYS A 591 -17.42 -8.64 32.51
N ALA A 592 -18.71 -8.79 32.27
CA ALA A 592 -19.46 -9.96 32.75
C ALA A 592 -19.51 -11.17 31.78
N THR A 593 -18.96 -11.03 30.56
CA THR A 593 -19.17 -12.02 29.49
C THR A 593 -18.07 -13.07 29.40
N GLN A 594 -16.83 -12.76 29.78
CA GLN A 594 -15.71 -13.70 29.59
C GLN A 594 -15.72 -14.86 30.59
N GLU A 595 -16.11 -14.64 31.84
CA GLU A 595 -16.13 -15.72 32.84
C GLU A 595 -17.35 -16.66 32.70
N LYS A 596 -18.50 -16.15 32.24
CA LYS A 596 -19.76 -16.93 32.21
C LYS A 596 -20.00 -17.72 30.92
N GLU A 597 -19.38 -17.36 29.79
CA GLU A 597 -19.50 -18.14 28.55
C GLU A 597 -18.58 -19.38 28.55
N GLU A 598 -17.47 -19.39 29.31
CA GLU A 598 -16.61 -20.57 29.44
C GLU A 598 -17.14 -21.59 30.45
N GLU A 599 -17.72 -21.17 31.58
CA GLU A 599 -18.33 -22.10 32.56
C GLU A 599 -19.53 -22.86 31.97
N LYS A 600 -20.36 -22.22 31.13
CA LYS A 600 -21.52 -22.90 30.51
C LYS A 600 -21.19 -23.93 29.44
N SER A 601 -19.93 -24.04 29.02
CA SER A 601 -19.49 -25.05 28.05
C SER A 601 -18.88 -26.30 28.69
N LYS A 602 -18.72 -26.32 30.03
CA LYS A 602 -18.07 -27.41 30.78
C LYS A 602 -18.96 -28.15 31.78
N GLU A 603 -20.16 -27.67 32.09
CA GLU A 603 -21.13 -28.42 32.90
C GLU A 603 -22.16 -29.13 32.02
N GLY A 604 -21.93 -30.43 31.80
CA GLY A 604 -23.00 -31.36 31.46
C GLY A 604 -23.87 -31.64 32.69
N ASP A 605 -25.17 -31.79 32.43
CA ASP A 605 -26.22 -32.39 33.26
C ASP A 605 -26.18 -32.16 34.77
N GLY A 606 -27.07 -31.27 35.25
CA GLY A 606 -27.39 -31.19 36.67
C GLY A 606 -28.40 -30.09 37.01
N ASN A 607 -29.69 -30.42 36.95
CA ASN A 607 -30.81 -29.76 37.65
C ASN A 607 -30.84 -28.22 37.68
N ILE A 608 -31.43 -27.62 36.62
CA ILE A 608 -32.15 -26.35 36.76
C ILE A 608 -33.63 -26.69 36.89
N SER A 609 -34.17 -26.32 38.04
CA SER A 609 -35.57 -26.47 38.43
C SER A 609 -36.53 -25.98 37.35
N SER A 610 -37.49 -26.85 37.06
CA SER A 610 -38.65 -26.67 36.22
C SER A 610 -39.56 -25.53 36.68
N GLU A 611 -39.33 -24.32 36.19
CA GLU A 611 -40.41 -23.39 35.87
C GLU A 611 -40.49 -23.25 34.35
N ALA A 612 -41.37 -24.07 33.78
CA ALA A 612 -41.85 -24.14 32.41
C ALA A 612 -41.28 -23.10 31.42
N PHE A 613 -40.24 -23.48 30.70
CA PHE A 613 -39.82 -22.84 29.46
C PHE A 613 -40.85 -23.18 28.36
N HIS A 614 -41.94 -22.40 28.28
CA HIS A 614 -42.98 -22.59 27.27
C HIS A 614 -42.77 -21.60 26.10
N PRO A 615 -42.40 -22.06 24.89
CA PRO A 615 -41.98 -21.19 23.78
C PRO A 615 -43.07 -20.25 23.24
N LEU A 616 -44.35 -20.53 23.53
CA LEU A 616 -45.49 -19.72 23.09
C LEU A 616 -45.89 -18.58 24.04
N LYS A 617 -45.51 -18.63 25.33
CA LYS A 617 -45.94 -17.60 26.31
C LYS A 617 -45.21 -16.25 26.16
N GLN A 618 -44.10 -16.21 25.41
CA GLN A 618 -43.36 -14.98 25.10
C GLN A 618 -43.66 -14.39 23.72
N LEU A 619 -44.49 -15.03 22.88
CA LEU A 619 -44.96 -14.44 21.62
C LEU A 619 -46.08 -13.39 21.86
N LEU A 620 -46.79 -13.46 22.99
CA LEU A 620 -47.90 -12.56 23.28
C LEU A 620 -47.54 -11.57 24.39
N VAL A 621 -46.56 -10.70 24.14
CA VAL A 621 -46.49 -9.42 24.88
C VAL A 621 -47.33 -8.41 24.10
N GLY A 622 -48.64 -8.58 24.22
CA GLY A 622 -49.67 -7.67 23.73
C GLY A 622 -50.87 -7.82 24.66
N THR A 623 -51.01 -6.88 25.58
CA THR A 623 -52.19 -6.79 26.45
C THR A 623 -53.42 -6.55 25.59
N VAL A 624 -54.27 -7.57 25.44
CA VAL A 624 -55.68 -7.41 25.04
C VAL A 624 -56.52 -8.07 26.12
N SER A 625 -57.25 -7.24 26.88
CA SER A 625 -58.26 -7.68 27.84
C SER A 625 -59.44 -8.29 27.07
N ILE A 626 -59.70 -9.58 27.28
CA ILE A 626 -60.94 -10.22 26.85
C ILE A 626 -61.88 -10.21 28.07
N PRO A 627 -63.12 -9.69 27.97
CA PRO A 627 -64.04 -9.68 29.10
C PRO A 627 -64.48 -11.11 29.44
N SER A 628 -64.60 -11.38 30.73
CA SER A 628 -65.12 -12.61 31.30
C SER A 628 -66.55 -12.87 30.81
N LEU A 629 -66.74 -13.96 30.06
CA LEU A 629 -68.05 -14.61 29.97
C LEU A 629 -68.12 -15.66 31.08
N GLU A 630 -68.85 -15.32 32.14
CA GLU A 630 -69.48 -16.31 33.00
C GLU A 630 -70.73 -16.86 32.31
N THR A 631 -70.95 -18.16 32.52
CA THR A 631 -72.07 -19.05 32.14
C THR A 631 -72.14 -19.53 30.69
#